data_AF-A0A1L5KJ07-F1
#
_entry.id   AF-A0A1L5KJ07-F1
#
_cell.length_a   1.000
_cell.length_b   1.000
_cell.length_c   1.000
_cell.angle_alpha   90.00
_cell.angle_beta   90.00
_cell.angle_gamma   90.00
#
_symmetry.space_group_name_H-M   'P 1'
#
loop_
_entity.id
_entity.type
_entity.pdbx_description
1 polymer ?
#
loop_
_entity_poly.entity_id
_entity_poly.type
_entity_poly.pdbx_seq_one_letter_code
_entity_poly.pdbx_strand_id
1 'polypeptide(L)' 'MIGLIVARSKNNVIGKNGNIPWKIKGEQKQFRELTTGNVVIMGRKSY' A
#
# COMPACT_ATOMS: atom_id res chain seq x y z
N MET A 1 12.26 11.63 -8.66
CA MET A 1 11.94 10.29 -9.22
C MET A 1 10.50 9.96 -8.85
N ILE A 2 9.74 9.35 -9.75
CA ILE A 2 8.36 8.91 -9.49
C ILE A 2 8.37 7.38 -9.49
N GLY A 3 7.71 6.77 -8.51
CA GLY A 3 7.65 5.33 -8.35
C GLY A 3 6.30 4.87 -7.80
N LEU A 4 5.99 3.59 -8.00
CA LEU A 4 4.82 2.94 -7.44
C LEU A 4 5.25 2.02 -6.30
N ILE A 5 4.51 2.06 -5.20
CA ILE A 5 4.66 1.14 -4.06
C ILE A 5 3.30 0.46 -3.82
N VAL A 6 3.29 -0.87 -3.77
CA VAL A 6 2.05 -1.65 -3.64
C VAL A 6 2.31 -3.01 -2.99
N ALA A 7 1.44 -3.40 -2.05
CA ALA A 7 1.32 -4.79 -1.61
C ALA A 7 0.27 -5.50 -2.47
N ARG A 8 0.64 -6.65 -3.06
CA ARG A 8 -0.26 -7.45 -3.90
C ARG A 8 -0.25 -8.91 -3.49
N SER A 9 -1.38 -9.58 -3.62
CA SER A 9 -1.46 -11.04 -3.51
C SER A 9 -0.77 -11.72 -4.71
N LYS A 10 -0.61 -13.05 -4.63
CA LYS A 10 -0.09 -13.86 -5.75
C LYS A 10 -0.95 -13.73 -7.03
N ASN A 11 -2.25 -13.49 -6.88
CA ASN A 11 -3.18 -13.25 -7.98
C ASN A 11 -3.42 -11.75 -8.27
N ASN A 12 -2.48 -10.87 -7.91
CA ASN A 12 -2.50 -9.43 -8.21
C ASN A 12 -3.62 -8.61 -7.55
N VAL A 13 -4.35 -9.18 -6.58
CA VAL A 13 -5.35 -8.42 -5.81
C VAL A 13 -4.62 -7.48 -4.86
N ILE A 14 -5.04 -6.21 -4.83
CA ILE A 14 -4.52 -5.16 -3.94
C ILE A 14 -5.54 -4.68 -2.91
N GLY A 15 -6.82 -5.01 -3.12
CA GLY A 15 -7.93 -4.59 -2.26
C GLY A 15 -9.21 -5.34 -2.62
N LYS A 16 -10.12 -5.45 -1.65
CA LYS A 16 -11.45 -6.03 -1.81
C LYS A 16 -12.44 -5.25 -0.94
N ASN A 17 -13.56 -4.80 -1.53
CA ASN A 17 -14.61 -4.05 -0.82
C ASN A 17 -14.06 -2.85 -0.01
N GLY A 18 -13.16 -2.06 -0.61
CA GLY A 18 -12.56 -0.88 0.03
C GLY A 18 -11.52 -1.17 1.11
N ASN A 19 -11.14 -2.44 1.30
CA ASN A 19 -10.20 -2.85 2.34
C ASN A 19 -9.06 -3.69 1.78
N ILE A 20 -7.96 -3.78 2.54
CA ILE A 20 -6.88 -4.74 2.28
C ILE A 20 -7.35 -6.11 2.81
N PRO A 21 -7.44 -7.16 1.98
CA PRO A 21 -8.06 -8.43 2.37
C PRO A 21 -7.14 -9.35 3.18
N TRP A 22 -6.05 -8.82 3.75
CA TRP A 22 -5.09 -9.56 4.55
C TRP A 22 -4.61 -8.74 5.75
N LYS A 23 -4.04 -9.44 6.74
CA LYS A 23 -3.36 -8.83 7.89
C LYS A 23 -1.96 -9.43 8.01
N ILE A 24 -0.97 -8.74 7.44
CA ILE A 24 0.44 -9.16 7.45
C ILE A 24 1.18 -8.30 8.47
N LYS A 25 1.77 -8.92 9.49
CA LYS A 25 2.61 -8.20 10.46
C LYS A 25 3.79 -7.56 9.73
N GLY A 26 4.03 -6.28 9.99
CA GLY A 26 5.17 -5.53 9.46
C GLY A 26 4.97 -4.88 8.09
N GLU A 27 3.94 -5.25 7.33
CA GLU A 27 3.69 -4.69 5.99
C GLU A 27 3.50 -3.17 6.03
N GLN A 28 2.63 -2.69 6.93
CA GLN A 28 2.40 -1.25 7.13
C GLN A 28 3.65 -0.51 7.67
N LYS A 29 4.49 -1.21 8.46
CA LYS A 29 5.75 -0.63 8.95
C LYS A 29 6.71 -0.41 7.79
N GLN A 30 6.85 -1.40 6.91
CA GLN A 30 7.68 -1.31 5.71
C GLN A 30 7.19 -0.21 4.76
N PHE A 31 5.87 -0.11 4.53
CA PHE A 31 5.29 0.98 3.74
C PHE A 31 5.68 2.35 4.31
N ARG A 32 5.54 2.53 5.63
CA ARG A 32 5.94 3.77 6.31
C ARG A 32 7.42 4.06 6.17
N GLU A 33 8.30 3.07 6.37
CA GLU A 33 9.75 3.25 6.25
C GLU A 33 10.16 3.67 4.83
N LEU A 34 9.54 3.09 3.81
CA LEU A 34 9.83 3.40 2.40
C LEU A 34 9.28 4.76 1.95
N THR A 35 8.19 5.23 2.56
CA THR A 35 7.51 6.47 2.13
C THR A 35 7.83 7.69 3.00
N THR A 36 8.31 7.50 4.22
CA THR A 36 8.67 8.61 5.11
C THR A 36 9.73 9.51 4.48
N GLY A 37 9.51 10.83 4.54
CA GLY A 37 10.38 11.82 3.90
C GLY A 37 10.06 12.09 2.42
N ASN A 38 9.12 11.34 1.83
CA ASN A 38 8.66 11.54 0.45
C ASN A 38 7.20 12.03 0.41
N VAL A 39 6.78 12.53 -0.75
CA VAL A 39 5.37 12.84 -1.02
C VAL A 39 4.64 11.55 -1.42
N VAL A 40 3.55 11.23 -0.72
CA VAL A 40 2.69 10.08 -1.04
C VAL A 40 1.43 10.57 -1.75
N ILE A 41 1.20 10.07 -2.96
CA ILE A 41 0.00 10.35 -3.74
C ILE A 41 -0.93 9.15 -3.66
N MET A 42 -2.17 9.36 -3.21
CA MET A 42 -3.19 8.32 -3.06
C MET A 42 -4.49 8.74 -3.75
N GLY A 43 -5.24 7.77 -4.24
CA GLY A 43 -6.59 8.02 -4.76
C GLY A 43 -7.61 8.23 -3.63
N ARG A 44 -8.73 8.90 -3.94
CA ARG A 44 -9.82 9.22 -2.98
C ARG A 44 -10.32 8.04 -2.15
N LYS A 45 -10.32 6.81 -2.69
CA LYS A 45 -10.82 5.61 -2.01
C LYS A 45 -9.77 4.95 -1.09
N SER A 46 -8.53 5.41 -1.13
CA SER A 46 -7.41 4.88 -0.36
C SER A 46 -7.01 5.78 0.81
N TYR A 47 -7.41 7.06 0.78
CA TYR A 47 -7.30 8.00 1.89
C TYR A 47 -8.33 7.68 2.97
#